data_AF-A0A957V6K9-F1
#
_entry.id   AF-A0A957V6K9-F1
#
_cell.length_a   1.000
_cell.length_b   1.000
_cell.length_c   1.000
_cell.angle_alpha   90.00
_cell.angle_beta   90.00
_cell.angle_gamma   90.00
#
_symmetry.space_group_name_H-M   'P 1'
#
loop_
_entity.id
_entity.type
_entity.pdbx_description
1 polymer ?
#
loop_
_entity_poly.entity_id
_entity_poly.type
_entity_poly.pdbx_seq_one_letter_code
_entity_poly.pdbx_strand_id
1 'polypeptide(L)' 'MSLNIKDHEVYDLAKEIARLTGQSMTAVVRDALRQQRERIQRQQQKEARVAELMAIAARCAAHINEPAAA' A
#
# COMPACT_ATOMS: atom_id res chain seq x y z
N MET A 1 23.74 -8.31 -1.48
CA MET A 1 23.70 -7.24 -0.45
C MET A 1 22.98 -7.81 0.78
N SER A 2 23.53 -7.63 1.98
CA SER A 2 22.90 -8.05 3.24
C SER A 2 22.18 -6.88 3.91
N LEU A 3 20.95 -7.12 4.37
CA LEU A 3 20.22 -6.21 5.23
C LEU A 3 20.60 -6.54 6.68
N ASN A 4 21.24 -5.62 7.39
CA ASN A 4 21.61 -5.81 8.79
C ASN A 4 20.57 -5.16 9.70
N ILE A 5 19.77 -5.97 10.39
CA ILE A 5 18.75 -5.52 11.35
C ILE A 5 19.28 -5.82 12.75
N LYS A 6 19.59 -4.78 13.54
CA LYS A 6 20.09 -4.91 14.93
C LYS A 6 18.96 -4.85 15.98
N ASP A 7 17.74 -5.10 15.54
CA ASP A 7 16.56 -5.11 16.41
C ASP A 7 16.25 -6.56 16.80
N HIS A 8 16.24 -6.81 18.11
CA HIS A 8 15.96 -8.13 18.67
C HIS A 8 14.52 -8.59 18.38
N GLU A 9 13.55 -7.69 18.42
CA GLU A 9 12.14 -8.01 18.21
C GLU A 9 11.92 -8.47 16.77
N VAL A 10 12.53 -7.76 15.80
CA VAL A 10 12.43 -8.13 14.38
C VAL A 10 13.09 -9.48 14.13
N TYR A 11 14.21 -9.77 14.79
CA TYR A 11 14.87 -11.07 14.69
C TYR A 11 13.96 -12.20 15.21
N ASP A 12 13.37 -12.02 16.39
CA ASP A 12 12.52 -13.04 17.03
C ASP A 12 11.24 -13.29 16.22
N LEU A 13 10.57 -12.24 15.74
CA LEU A 13 9.41 -12.35 14.85
C LEU A 13 9.76 -13.10 13.55
N ALA A 14 10.86 -12.72 12.90
CA ALA A 14 11.29 -13.37 11.66
C ALA A 14 11.64 -14.85 11.89
N LYS A 15 12.23 -15.17 13.05
CA LYS A 15 12.60 -16.53 13.44
C LYS A 15 11.37 -17.38 13.75
N GLU A 16 10.40 -16.82 14.47
CA GLU A 16 9.15 -17.51 14.80
C GLU A 16 8.36 -17.84 13.53
N ILE A 17 8.14 -16.86 12.65
CA ILE A 17 7.43 -17.08 11.40
C ILE A 17 8.18 -18.09 10.53
N ALA A 18 9.51 -17.98 10.41
CA ALA A 18 10.32 -18.95 9.66
C ALA A 18 10.15 -20.38 10.17
N ARG A 19 10.09 -20.57 11.49
CA ARG A 19 9.83 -21.87 12.11
C ARG A 19 8.41 -22.36 11.81
N LEU A 20 7.40 -21.48 11.88
CA LEU A 20 6.01 -21.83 11.62
C LEU A 20 5.75 -22.16 10.14
N THR A 21 6.43 -21.49 9.22
CA THR A 21 6.23 -21.67 7.76
C THR A 21 7.21 -22.65 7.13
N GLY A 22 8.26 -23.06 7.83
CA GLY A 22 9.35 -23.87 7.29
C GLY A 22 10.24 -23.12 6.27
N GLN A 23 10.15 -21.79 6.22
CA GLN A 23 10.93 -20.96 5.30
C GLN A 23 12.21 -20.43 5.98
N SER A 24 13.14 -19.89 5.19
CA SER A 24 14.26 -19.13 5.77
C SER A 24 13.81 -17.75 6.27
N MET A 25 14.47 -17.22 7.29
CA MET A 25 14.20 -15.85 7.78
C MET A 25 14.30 -14.80 6.66
N THR A 26 15.24 -14.97 5.73
CA THR A 26 15.37 -14.10 4.55
C THR A 26 14.14 -14.17 3.65
N ALA A 27 13.56 -15.35 3.44
CA ALA A 27 12.34 -15.49 2.66
C ALA A 27 11.16 -14.81 3.36
N VAL A 28 11.00 -15.03 4.67
CA VAL A 28 9.97 -14.39 5.50
C VAL A 28 10.05 -12.86 5.40
N VAL A 29 11.23 -12.28 5.65
CA VAL A 29 11.44 -10.83 5.61
C VAL A 29 11.19 -10.28 4.21
N ARG A 30 11.66 -10.97 3.17
CA ARG A 30 11.42 -10.57 1.78
C ARG A 30 9.93 -10.55 1.44
N ASP A 31 9.19 -11.55 1.88
CA ASP A 31 7.77 -11.69 1.57
C ASP A 31 6.95 -10.64 2.33
N ALA A 32 7.27 -10.41 3.61
CA ALA A 32 6.67 -9.33 4.41
C ALA A 32 6.90 -7.94 3.77
N LEU A 33 8.13 -7.65 3.35
CA LEU A 33 8.45 -6.39 2.67
C LEU A 33 7.72 -6.25 1.32
N ARG A 34 7.59 -7.34 0.57
CA ARG A 34 6.85 -7.36 -0.71
C ARG A 34 5.38 -7.04 -0.48
N GLN A 35 4.74 -7.72 0.46
CA GLN A 35 3.34 -7.51 0.81
C GLN A 35 3.09 -6.07 1.27
N GLN A 36 3.98 -5.53 2.11
CA GLN A 36 3.88 -4.15 2.58
C GLN A 36 4.01 -3.16 1.43
N ARG A 37 4.95 -3.37 0.51
CA ARG A 37 5.10 -2.53 -0.69
C ARG A 37 3.85 -2.57 -1.57
N GLU A 38 3.29 -3.74 -1.81
CA GLU A 38 2.05 -3.89 -2.59
C GLU A 38 0.85 -3.20 -1.92
N ARG A 39 0.76 -3.24 -0.58
CA ARG A 39 -0.27 -2.52 0.17
C ARG A 39 -0.13 -1.01 -0.03
N ILE A 40 1.09 -0.47 0.10
CA ILE A 40 1.37 0.95 -0.10
C ILE A 40 1.03 1.37 -1.53
N GLN A 41 1.48 0.62 -2.53
CA GLN A 41 1.21 0.92 -3.94
C GLN A 41 -0.29 0.93 -4.26
N ARG A 42 -1.06 -0.05 -3.76
CA ARG A 42 -2.51 -0.09 -3.95
C ARG A 42 -3.21 1.10 -3.30
N GLN A 43 -2.76 1.52 -2.12
CA GLN A 43 -3.30 2.69 -1.44
C GLN A 43 -3.05 3.97 -2.24
N GLN A 44 -1.82 4.17 -2.72
CA GLN A 44 -1.48 5.32 -3.57
C GLN A 44 -2.28 5.35 -4.88
N GLN A 45 -2.46 4.20 -5.54
CA GLN A 45 -3.28 4.12 -6.75
C GLN A 45 -4.75 4.45 -6.50
N LYS A 46 -5.29 4.01 -5.36
CA LYS A 46 -6.66 4.36 -4.96
C LYS A 46 -6.80 5.85 -4.72
N GLU A 47 -5.87 6.46 -4.00
CA GLU A 47 -5.85 7.90 -3.75
C GLU A 47 -5.75 8.71 -5.05
N ALA A 48 -4.87 8.29 -5.97
CA ALA A 48 -4.74 8.91 -7.28
C ALA A 48 -6.06 8.85 -8.08
N ARG A 49 -6.75 7.69 -8.08
CA ARG A 49 -8.07 7.54 -8.74
C ARG A 49 -9.13 8.43 -8.11
N VAL A 50 -9.18 8.51 -6.79
CA VAL A 50 -10.13 9.39 -6.09
C VAL A 50 -9.86 10.85 -6.44
N ALA A 51 -8.60 11.28 -6.46
CA ALA A 51 -8.22 12.64 -6.86
C ALA A 51 -8.65 12.95 -8.30
N GLU A 52 -8.46 12.00 -9.23
CA GLU A 52 -8.90 12.15 -10.62
C GLU A 52 -10.43 12.29 -10.73
N LEU A 53 -11.19 11.44 -10.02
CA LEU A 53 -12.65 11.52 -9.99
C LEU A 53 -13.14 12.86 -9.41
N MET A 54 -12.51 13.35 -8.34
CA MET A 54 -12.84 14.64 -7.75
C MET A 54 -12.53 15.80 -8.70
N ALA A 55 -11.43 15.73 -9.45
CA ALA A 55 -11.10 16.72 -10.48
C ALA A 55 -12.14 16.73 -11.61
N ILE A 56 -12.63 15.56 -12.04
CA ILE A 56 -13.72 15.46 -13.01
C ILE A 56 -15.00 16.08 -12.45
N ALA A 57 -15.39 15.72 -11.22
CA ALA A 57 -16.58 16.25 -10.57
C ALA A 57 -16.54 17.78 -10.44
N ALA A 58 -15.40 18.34 -10.05
CA ALA A 58 -15.19 19.78 -9.95
C ALA A 58 -15.36 20.48 -11.31
N ARG A 59 -14.81 19.90 -12.39
CA ARG A 59 -15.02 20.43 -13.75
C ARG A 59 -16.49 20.38 -14.15
N CYS A 60 -17.18 19.27 -13.90
CA CYS A 60 -18.61 19.14 -14.21
C CYS A 60 -19.43 20.19 -13.44
N ALA A 61 -19.20 20.34 -12.14
CA ALA A 61 -19.89 21.33 -11.30
C ALA A 61 -19.70 22.77 -11.81
N ALA A 62 -18.50 23.11 -12.31
CA ALA A 62 -18.21 24.42 -12.88
C ALA A 62 -19.03 24.73 -14.16
N HIS A 63 -19.53 23.71 -14.86
CA HIS A 63 -20.33 23.87 -16.07
C HIS A 63 -21.85 23.85 -15.81
N ILE A 64 -22.32 23.58 -14.58
CA ILE A 64 -23.76 23.54 -14.23
C ILE A 64 -24.26 24.96 -13.89
N ASN A 65 -23.89 25.97 -14.69
CA ASN A 65 -24.30 27.37 -14.48
C ASN A 65 -25.64 27.74 -15.15
N GLU A 66 -26.46 26.77 -15.53
CA GLU A 66 -27.85 27.01 -15.90
C GLU A 66 -28.75 26.08 -15.10
N PRO A 67 -29.80 26.58 -14.42
CA PRO A 67 -30.77 25.71 -13.77
C PRO A 67 -31.39 24.86 -14.88
N ALA A 68 -31.37 23.54 -14.69
CA ALA A 68 -32.11 22.63 -15.56
C ALA A 68 -33.58 23.07 -15.54
N ALA A 69 -34.01 23.74 -16.61
CA ALA A 69 -35.36 24.22 -16.75
C ALA A 69 -36.31 23.02 -16.68
N ALA A 70 -37.23 23.07 -15.72
CA ALA A 70 -38.31 22.11 -15.50
C ALA A 70 -39.46 22.33 -16.48
#